data_AF-A0A2N2JXZ5-F1
#
_entry.id   AF-A0A2N2JXZ5-F1
#
_cell.length_a   1.000
_cell.length_b   1.000
_cell.length_c   1.000
_cell.angle_alpha   90.00
_cell.angle_beta   90.00
_cell.angle_gamma   90.00
#
_symmetry.space_group_name_H-M   'P 1'
#
loop_
_entity.id
_entity.type
_entity.pdbx_description
1 polymer ?
#
loop_
_entity_poly.entity_id
_entity_poly.type
_entity_poly.pdbx_seq_one_letter_code
_entity_poly.pdbx_strand_id
1 'polypeptide(L)'
;MKRLLLLVMFVALASGCATTQMIKPEKPPELGAKSNTAQLVIVRDTFFGGAIVFWNYLDGKFIGETMGKTYFVTNVHLASIMSFLQLKILV
;
A
#
# COMPACT_ATOMS: atom_id res chain seq x y z
N MET A 1 -10.54 42.37 -6.67
CA MET A 1 -9.95 41.26 -7.46
C MET A 1 -9.03 40.35 -6.63
N LYS A 2 -8.05 40.88 -5.88
CA LYS A 2 -7.11 40.08 -5.06
C LYS A 2 -7.77 39.12 -4.04
N ARG A 3 -8.89 39.54 -3.43
CA ARG A 3 -9.66 38.73 -2.46
C ARG A 3 -10.37 37.52 -3.11
N LEU A 4 -10.80 37.66 -4.37
CA LEU A 4 -11.48 36.58 -5.08
C LEU A 4 -10.48 35.47 -5.47
N LEU A 5 -9.27 35.86 -5.88
CA LEU A 5 -8.20 34.93 -6.22
C LEU A 5 -7.76 34.09 -5.01
N LEU A 6 -7.67 34.70 -3.83
CA LEU A 6 -7.37 34.03 -2.56
C LEU A 6 -8.44 32.99 -2.19
N LEU A 7 -9.71 33.32 -2.44
CA LEU A 7 -10.84 32.44 -2.13
C LEU A 7 -10.85 31.20 -3.04
N VAL A 8 -10.59 31.37 -4.34
CA VAL A 8 -10.46 30.26 -5.30
C VAL A 8 -9.29 29.34 -4.93
N MET A 9 -8.17 29.92 -4.49
CA MET A 9 -7.00 29.13 -4.07
C MET A 9 -7.28 28.29 -2.81
N PHE A 10 -8.02 28.83 -1.84
CA PHE A 10 -8.43 28.10 -0.64
C PHE A 10 -9.40 26.96 -0.94
N VAL A 11 -10.35 27.16 -1.86
CA VAL A 11 -11.30 26.11 -2.27
C VAL A 11 -10.60 24.99 -3.03
N ALA A 12 -9.62 25.32 -3.89
CA ALA A 12 -8.81 24.33 -4.57
C ALA A 12 -8.00 23.46 -3.58
N LEU A 13 -7.37 24.07 -2.58
CA LEU A 13 -6.62 23.37 -1.53
C LEU A 13 -7.51 22.49 -0.64
N ALA A 14 -8.74 22.93 -0.34
CA ALA A 14 -9.69 22.18 0.48
C ALA A 14 -10.35 20.99 -0.24
N SER A 15 -10.30 20.94 -1.58
CA SER A 15 -10.91 19.86 -2.38
C SER A 15 -10.09 18.56 -2.41
N GLY A 16 -8.88 18.55 -1.85
CA GLY A 16 -8.00 17.38 -1.76
C GLY A 16 -8.27 16.50 -0.54
N CYS A 17 -9.51 16.03 -0.32
CA CYS A 17 -9.81 15.06 0.74
C CYS A 17 -9.89 13.64 0.17
N ALA A 18 -8.78 13.15 -0.39
CA ALA A 18 -8.64 11.73 -0.72
C ALA A 18 -8.04 11.00 0.51
N THR A 19 -8.80 10.92 1.60
CA THR A 19 -8.44 10.04 2.71
C THR A 19 -8.86 8.62 2.33
N THR A 20 -7.95 7.87 1.72
CA THR A 20 -8.11 6.41 1.65
C THR A 20 -7.92 5.93 3.07
N GLN A 21 -8.94 5.31 3.66
CA GLN A 21 -8.82 4.80 5.03
C GLN A 21 -7.82 3.65 5.06
N MET A 22 -6.55 3.99 5.26
CA MET A 22 -5.49 3.03 5.51
C MET A 22 -5.58 2.61 6.97
N ILE A 23 -6.32 1.53 7.21
CA ILE A 23 -6.40 0.87 8.50
C ILE A 23 -5.00 0.36 8.83
N LYS A 24 -4.29 1.05 9.73
CA LYS A 24 -3.15 0.49 10.45
C LYS A 24 -3.71 -0.65 11.29
N PRO A 25 -3.42 -1.92 11.01
CA PRO A 25 -3.99 -2.98 11.80
C PRO A 25 -3.31 -2.95 13.17
N GLU A 26 -4.10 -2.78 14.24
CA GLU A 26 -3.59 -2.80 15.62
C GLU A 26 -3.17 -4.20 16.07
N LYS A 27 -3.57 -5.24 15.35
CA LYS A 27 -3.31 -6.64 15.67
C LYS A 27 -2.50 -7.29 14.57
N PRO A 28 -1.47 -8.11 14.88
CA PRO A 28 -0.71 -8.84 13.88
C PRO A 28 -1.64 -9.68 12.99
N PRO A 29 -1.30 -9.87 11.70
CA PRO A 29 -2.16 -10.60 10.80
C PRO A 29 -2.27 -12.06 11.24
N GLU A 30 -3.48 -12.60 11.14
CA GLU A 30 -3.69 -14.02 11.35
C GLU A 30 -3.05 -14.80 10.20
N LEU A 31 -1.91 -15.44 10.50
CA LEU A 31 -1.18 -16.22 9.51
C LEU A 31 -1.75 -17.65 9.50
N GLY A 32 -2.48 -17.98 8.43
CA GLY A 32 -3.12 -19.28 8.26
C GLY A 32 -2.76 -19.86 6.91
N ALA A 33 -2.12 -21.04 6.91
CA ALA A 33 -1.82 -21.75 5.69
C ALA A 33 -3.13 -22.22 5.02
N LYS A 34 -3.38 -21.75 3.80
CA LYS A 34 -4.49 -22.20 2.97
C LYS A 34 -3.96 -23.08 1.85
N SER A 35 -4.62 -24.21 1.62
CA SER A 35 -4.31 -25.12 0.51
C SER A 35 -4.21 -24.36 -0.82
N ASN A 36 -3.14 -24.61 -1.58
CA ASN A 36 -2.89 -24.07 -2.93
C ASN A 36 -2.68 -22.54 -3.04
N THR A 37 -2.48 -21.85 -1.92
CA THR A 37 -2.11 -20.43 -1.90
C THR A 37 -0.98 -20.20 -0.89
N ALA A 38 -0.12 -19.22 -1.12
CA ALA A 38 0.75 -18.73 -0.06
C ALA A 38 0.29 -17.36 0.40
N GLN A 39 0.53 -17.10 1.68
CA GLN A 39 0.22 -15.82 2.27
C GLN A 39 1.42 -14.88 2.07
N LEU A 40 1.20 -13.77 1.36
CA LEU A 40 2.18 -12.72 1.16
C LEU A 40 1.91 -11.60 2.18
N VAL A 41 2.94 -11.29 2.96
CA VAL A 41 2.94 -10.19 3.92
C VAL A 41 3.98 -9.17 3.47
N ILE A 42 3.54 -7.95 3.19
CA ILE A 42 4.45 -6.84 2.88
C ILE A 42 4.42 -5.87 4.06
N VAL A 43 5.55 -5.75 4.75
CA VAL A 43 5.72 -4.88 5.92
C VAL A 43 6.58 -3.69 5.52
N ARG A 44 6.12 -2.50 5.90
CA ARG A 44 6.94 -1.29 5.87
C ARG A 44 7.18 -0.81 7.29
N ASP A 45 8.37 -1.10 7.81
CA ASP A 45 8.81 -0.77 9.16
C ASP A 45 9.35 0.67 9.29
N THR A 46 9.67 1.33 8.17
CA THR A 46 10.29 2.66 8.16
C THR A 46 9.28 3.80 8.34
N PHE A 47 9.73 4.87 8.99
CA PHE A 47 8.98 6.14 9.10
C PHE A 47 9.35 7.15 7.99
N PHE A 48 10.51 6.97 7.35
CA PHE A 48 10.98 7.87 6.31
C PHE A 48 10.04 7.84 5.10
N GLY A 49 9.46 9.00 4.76
CA GLY A 49 8.41 9.09 3.74
C GLY A 49 7.09 8.42 4.17
N GLY A 50 6.75 8.44 5.46
CA GLY A 50 5.59 7.70 5.98
C GLY A 50 4.24 8.08 5.36
N ALA A 51 4.10 9.31 4.86
CA ALA A 51 2.93 9.78 4.12
C ALA A 51 2.94 9.39 2.62
N ILE A 52 4.00 8.73 2.14
CA ILE A 52 4.10 8.23 0.76
C ILE A 52 3.46 6.85 0.71
N VAL A 53 2.50 6.70 -0.21
CA VAL A 53 1.80 5.45 -0.50
C VAL A 53 2.60 4.65 -1.53
N PHE A 54 2.92 3.41 -1.18
CA PHE A 54 3.57 2.46 -2.08
C PHE A 54 2.50 1.52 -2.63
N TRP A 55 2.33 1.52 -3.95
CA TRP A 55 1.37 0.66 -4.63
C TRP A 55 2.11 -0.62 -5.04
N ASN A 56 1.69 -1.75 -4.49
CA ASN A 56 2.35 -3.02 -4.69
C ASN A 56 1.66 -3.80 -5.79
N TYR A 57 2.45 -4.35 -6.71
CA TYR A 57 1.99 -5.13 -7.84
C TYR A 57 2.68 -6.48 -7.87
N LEU A 58 1.94 -7.50 -8.30
CA LEU A 58 2.46 -8.84 -8.60
C LEU A 58 1.97 -9.22 -9.99
N ASP A 59 2.90 -9.60 -10.87
CA ASP A 59 2.61 -9.91 -12.28
C ASP A 59 1.81 -8.80 -12.99
N GLY A 60 2.12 -7.53 -12.70
CA GLY A 60 1.43 -6.36 -13.24
C GLY A 60 0.04 -6.08 -12.65
N LYS A 61 -0.45 -6.93 -11.73
CA LYS A 61 -1.74 -6.76 -11.04
C LYS A 61 -1.55 -6.10 -9.68
N PHE A 62 -2.36 -5.10 -9.37
CA PHE A 62 -2.38 -4.45 -8.05
C PHE A 62 -2.77 -5.46 -6.96
N ILE A 63 -1.95 -5.55 -5.90
CA ILE A 63 -2.15 -6.47 -4.77
C ILE A 63 -2.38 -5.76 -3.43
N GLY A 64 -2.09 -4.46 -3.33
CA GLY A 64 -2.30 -3.68 -2.11
C GLY A 64 -1.37 -2.49 -1.97
N GLU A 65 -1.60 -1.67 -0.96
CA GLU A 65 -0.81 -0.48 -0.66
C GLU A 65 -0.14 -0.54 0.72
N THR A 66 1.02 0.10 0.84
CA THR A 66 1.71 0.30 2.14
C THR A 66 2.09 1.75 2.37
N MET A 67 2.12 2.14 3.63
CA MET A 67 2.52 3.44 4.15
C MET A 67 3.49 3.23 5.32
N GLY A 68 4.06 4.31 5.87
CA GLY A 68 5.03 4.18 6.95
C GLY A 68 4.42 3.47 8.16
N LYS A 69 5.13 2.47 8.70
CA LYS A 69 4.67 1.64 9.83
C LYS A 69 3.34 0.92 9.58
N THR A 70 3.07 0.52 8.33
CA THR A 70 1.93 -0.33 7.99
C THR A 70 2.39 -1.63 7.33
N TYR A 71 1.45 -2.54 7.20
CA TYR A 71 1.63 -3.77 6.45
C TYR A 71 0.30 -4.13 5.79
N PHE A 72 0.34 -4.95 4.75
CA PHE A 72 -0.85 -5.64 4.26
C PHE A 72 -0.57 -7.13 4.08
N VAL A 73 -1.65 -7.90 4.09
CA VAL A 73 -1.61 -9.35 3.90
C VAL A 73 -2.56 -9.74 2.80
N THR A 74 -2.09 -10.57 1.89
CA THR A 74 -2.89 -11.10 0.79
C THR A 74 -2.54 -12.56 0.54
N ASN A 75 -3.47 -13.31 -0.04
CA ASN A 75 -3.21 -14.69 -0.49
C ASN A 75 -2.89 -14.65 -1.97
N VAL A 76 -1.76 -15.21 -2.36
CA VAL A 76 -1.31 -15.32 -3.74
C VAL A 76 -1.24 -16.79 -4.16
N HIS A 77 -1.54 -17.05 -5.42
CA HIS A 77 -1.46 -18.41 -5.96
C HIS A 77 0.01 -18.83 -6.06
N LEU A 78 0.33 -20.09 -5.74
CA LEU A 78 1.72 -20.60 -5.74
C LEU A 78 2.44 -20.39 -7.09
N ALA A 79 1.70 -20.48 -8.19
CA ALA A 79 2.21 -20.23 -9.54
C ALA A 79 2.77 -18.80 -9.75
N SER A 80 2.20 -17.79 -9.09
CA SER A 80 2.65 -16.38 -9.21
C SER A 80 3.88 -16.06 -8.34
N ILE A 81 4.15 -16.86 -7.31
CA ILE A 81 5.26 -16.60 -6.38
C ILE A 81 6.61 -16.87 -7.02
N MET A 82 6.66 -17.83 -7.94
CA MET A 82 7.90 -18.23 -8.60
C MET A 82 8.51 -17.08 -9.43
N SER A 83 7.66 -16.19 -9.95
CA SER A 83 8.05 -14.94 -10.63
C SER A 83 8.64 -13.91 -9.66
N PHE A 84 8.04 -13.75 -8.48
CA PHE A 84 8.48 -12.77 -7.47
C PHE A 84 9.81 -13.14 -6.80
N LEU A 85 10.07 -14.43 -6.58
CA LEU A 85 11.29 -14.90 -5.90
C LEU A 85 12.54 -14.67 -6.76
N GLN A 86 12.42 -14.76 -8.09
CA GLN A 86 13.52 -14.49 -9.02
C GLN A 86 13.98 -13.03 -8.98
N LEU A 87 13.04 -12.09 -8.82
CA LEU A 87 13.35 -10.66 -8.78
C LEU A 87 14.14 -10.25 -7.53
N LYS A 88 13.95 -10.97 -6.41
CA LYS A 88 14.61 -10.65 -5.12
C LYS A 88 15.98 -11.29 -4.95
N ILE A 89 16.34 -12.28 -5.77
CA ILE A 89 17.69 -12.87 -5.81
C ILE A 89 18.62 -12.05 -6.71
N LEU A 90 18.06 -11.19 -7.58
CA LEU A 90 18.80 -10.41 -8.57
C LEU A 90 19.07 -8.95 -8.17
N VAL A 91 18.64 -8.52 -6.98
CA VAL A 91 18.88 -7.19 -6.38
C VAL A 91 19.65 -7.36 -5.09
#